data_AF-A0A535ELL7-F1
#
_entry.id   AF-A0A535ELL7-F1
#
_cell.length_a   1.000
_cell.length_b   1.000
_cell.length_c   1.000
_cell.angle_alpha   90.00
_cell.angle_beta   90.00
_cell.angle_gamma   90.00
#
_symmetry.space_group_name_H-M   'P 1'
#
loop_
_entity.id
_entity.type
_entity.pdbx_description
1 polymer ?
#
loop_
_entity_poly.entity_id
_entity_poly.type
_entity_poly.pdbx_seq_one_letter_code
_entity_poly.pdbx_strand_id
1 'polypeptide(L)'
;MGLLLAFVAISLLLAVTPGPDMALVTKNALAHGPRGVLLTTTGIAFALVLWVTATAIGLAAVLKASTTLFYALKLAGGAYLAYLGIRAWLASRKQPGDLLEGVRSAPAGSILRQGFLSAGTNPKLGVLFVTFLPQFVDPRRPLLEQLLLLGAIFAVIGWSWMNVYGLLVVRIRDLITSPGVRRWMDRVTGTVLRPSPGSQPLPAPGPREVSSAPARPRPGAPAPAAPRAPSRPPRGR
;
A
#
# COMPACT_ATOMS: atom_id res chain seq x y z
N MET A 1 8.31 -6.43 -38.18
CA MET A 1 7.72 -7.19 -37.05
C MET A 1 8.68 -7.38 -35.87
N GLY A 2 9.90 -7.90 -36.06
CA GLY A 2 10.80 -8.26 -34.94
C GLY A 2 11.11 -7.12 -33.95
N LEU A 3 11.37 -5.91 -34.44
CA LEU A 3 11.68 -4.74 -33.60
C LEU A 3 10.52 -4.35 -32.68
N LEU A 4 9.28 -4.40 -33.18
CA LEU A 4 8.08 -4.06 -32.40
C LEU A 4 7.80 -5.12 -31.33
N LEU A 5 7.98 -6.41 -31.65
CA LEU A 5 7.85 -7.48 -30.67
C LEU A 5 8.89 -7.36 -29.55
N ALA A 6 10.15 -7.07 -29.91
CA ALA A 6 11.20 -6.80 -28.93
C ALA A 6 10.87 -5.58 -28.05
N PHE A 7 10.35 -4.51 -28.66
CA PHE A 7 9.89 -3.32 -27.94
C PHE A 7 8.81 -3.66 -26.92
N VAL A 8 7.76 -4.40 -27.32
CA VAL A 8 6.67 -4.80 -26.44
C VAL A 8 7.18 -5.69 -25.30
N ALA A 9 8.03 -6.67 -25.60
CA ALA A 9 8.61 -7.56 -24.60
C ALA A 9 9.43 -6.79 -23.54
N ILE A 10 10.31 -5.90 -23.98
CA ILE A 10 11.14 -5.11 -23.05
C ILE A 10 10.27 -4.08 -22.30
N SER A 11 9.26 -3.49 -22.96
CA SER A 11 8.31 -2.59 -22.31
C SER A 11 7.55 -3.28 -21.18
N LEU A 12 7.13 -4.54 -21.36
CA LEU A 12 6.51 -5.34 -20.31
C LEU A 12 7.47 -5.57 -19.14
N LEU A 13 8.72 -5.96 -19.40
CA LEU A 13 9.74 -6.15 -18.35
C LEU A 13 9.97 -4.86 -17.54
N LEU A 14 10.05 -3.72 -18.23
CA LEU A 14 10.19 -2.41 -17.60
C LEU A 14 8.96 -2.02 -16.79
N ALA A 15 7.77 -2.31 -17.30
CA ALA A 15 6.50 -2.04 -16.62
C ALA A 15 6.33 -2.86 -15.34
N VAL A 16 6.85 -4.10 -15.31
CA VAL A 16 6.84 -5.00 -14.14
C VAL A 16 7.85 -4.55 -13.07
N THR A 17 8.85 -3.73 -13.43
CA THR A 17 9.88 -3.29 -12.48
C THR A 17 9.27 -2.44 -11.36
N PRO A 18 9.40 -2.84 -10.08
CA PRO A 18 8.86 -2.10 -8.96
C PRO A 18 9.32 -0.64 -8.93
N GLY A 19 8.40 0.25 -8.55
CA GLY A 19 8.65 1.68 -8.49
C GLY A 19 7.61 2.42 -7.63
N PRO A 20 7.74 3.74 -7.49
CA PRO A 20 6.82 4.55 -6.67
C PRO A 20 5.37 4.42 -7.14
N ASP A 21 5.15 4.32 -8.46
CA ASP A 21 3.82 4.20 -9.04
C ASP A 21 3.13 2.88 -8.63
N MET A 22 3.86 1.75 -8.57
CA MET A 22 3.31 0.48 -8.06
C MET A 22 2.95 0.56 -6.58
N ALA A 23 3.79 1.21 -5.76
CA ALA A 23 3.51 1.38 -4.34
C ALA A 23 2.24 2.22 -4.11
N LEU A 24 2.07 3.29 -4.90
CA LEU A 24 0.87 4.11 -4.87
C LEU A 24 -0.36 3.34 -5.34
N VAL A 25 -0.26 2.56 -6.42
CA VAL A 25 -1.35 1.69 -6.89
C VAL A 25 -1.75 0.69 -5.80
N THR A 26 -0.78 0.07 -5.13
CA THR A 26 -1.03 -0.85 -4.00
C THR A 26 -1.74 -0.14 -2.86
N LYS A 27 -1.26 1.06 -2.46
CA LYS A 27 -1.92 1.87 -1.43
C LYS A 27 -3.39 2.15 -1.78
N ASN A 28 -3.64 2.62 -3.00
CA ASN A 28 -5.00 3.00 -3.44
C ASN A 28 -5.88 1.78 -3.75
N ALA A 29 -5.31 0.64 -4.10
CA ALA A 29 -6.00 -0.65 -4.20
C ALA A 29 -6.52 -1.09 -2.83
N LEU A 30 -5.66 -1.05 -1.80
CA LEU A 30 -6.01 -1.45 -0.45
C LEU A 30 -7.02 -0.49 0.22
N ALA A 31 -6.90 0.80 -0.09
CA ALA A 31 -7.71 1.89 0.46
C ALA A 31 -9.08 2.06 -0.21
N HIS A 32 -9.12 1.99 -1.54
CA HIS A 32 -10.27 2.42 -2.34
C HIS A 32 -10.73 1.37 -3.36
N GLY A 33 -10.19 0.14 -3.29
CA GLY A 33 -10.61 -0.98 -4.12
C GLY A 33 -10.38 -0.77 -5.62
N PRO A 34 -11.17 -1.42 -6.49
CA PRO A 34 -11.00 -1.34 -7.95
C PRO A 34 -11.12 0.09 -8.49
N ARG A 35 -11.99 0.91 -7.90
CA ARG A 35 -12.14 2.32 -8.30
C ARG A 35 -10.88 3.13 -7.99
N GLY A 36 -10.23 2.86 -6.86
CA GLY A 36 -8.94 3.45 -6.50
C GLY A 36 -7.85 3.13 -7.52
N VAL A 37 -7.77 1.86 -7.92
CA VAL A 37 -6.83 1.38 -8.95
C VAL A 37 -7.05 2.12 -10.27
N LEU A 38 -8.28 2.14 -10.77
CA LEU A 38 -8.59 2.75 -12.07
C LEU A 38 -8.26 4.25 -12.08
N LEU A 39 -8.64 4.99 -11.04
CA LEU A 39 -8.37 6.44 -10.96
C LEU A 39 -6.87 6.72 -10.87
N THR A 40 -6.13 5.97 -10.05
CA THR A 40 -4.69 6.16 -9.87
C THR A 40 -3.93 5.85 -11.16
N THR A 41 -4.22 4.72 -11.79
CA THR A 41 -3.57 4.30 -13.04
C THR A 41 -3.89 5.23 -14.20
N THR A 42 -5.11 5.75 -14.27
CA THR A 42 -5.49 6.77 -15.27
C THR A 42 -4.70 8.06 -15.06
N GLY A 43 -4.53 8.52 -13.82
CA GLY A 43 -3.65 9.65 -13.50
C GLY A 43 -2.21 9.41 -13.98
N ILE A 44 -1.66 8.22 -13.70
CA ILE A 44 -0.33 7.79 -14.17
C ILE A 44 -0.24 7.83 -15.70
N ALA A 45 -1.26 7.32 -16.40
CA ALA A 45 -1.30 7.32 -17.86
C ALA A 45 -1.26 8.74 -18.46
N PHE A 46 -1.99 9.70 -17.87
CA PHE A 46 -1.91 11.09 -18.33
C PHE A 46 -0.51 11.69 -18.17
N ALA A 47 0.16 11.41 -17.05
CA ALA A 47 1.54 11.85 -16.86
C ALA A 47 2.52 11.18 -17.84
N LEU A 48 2.30 9.90 -18.16
CA LEU A 48 3.09 9.19 -19.18
C LEU A 48 2.96 9.84 -20.56
N VAL A 49 1.75 10.25 -20.96
CA VAL A 49 1.53 10.96 -22.23
C VAL A 49 2.33 12.27 -22.27
N LEU A 50 2.35 13.03 -21.17
CA LEU A 50 3.15 14.26 -21.09
C LEU A 50 4.65 13.98 -21.20
N TRP A 51 5.15 12.98 -20.47
CA TRP A 51 6.55 12.56 -20.53
C TRP A 51 6.95 12.12 -21.94
N VAL A 52 6.15 11.26 -22.57
CA VAL A 52 6.39 10.79 -23.95
C VAL A 52 6.46 11.98 -24.91
N THR A 53 5.50 12.89 -24.82
CA THR A 53 5.41 14.04 -25.72
C THR A 53 6.61 14.98 -25.51
N ALA A 54 6.93 15.32 -24.26
CA ALA A 54 8.06 16.17 -23.91
C ALA A 54 9.39 15.55 -24.33
N THR A 55 9.59 14.26 -24.09
CA THR A 55 10.80 13.54 -24.48
C THR A 55 10.90 13.42 -25.99
N ALA A 56 9.82 13.12 -26.71
CA ALA A 56 9.84 13.01 -28.16
C ALA A 56 10.21 14.35 -28.84
N ILE A 57 9.60 15.44 -28.39
CA ILE A 57 9.93 16.80 -28.87
C ILE A 57 11.38 17.16 -28.49
N GLY A 58 11.77 16.95 -27.23
CA GLY A 58 13.10 17.27 -26.74
C GLY A 58 14.21 16.51 -27.46
N LEU A 59 14.02 15.20 -27.69
CA LEU A 59 14.99 14.39 -28.43
C LEU A 59 15.08 14.79 -29.90
N ALA A 60 13.95 15.09 -30.55
CA ALA A 60 13.95 15.56 -31.92
C ALA A 60 14.70 16.90 -32.06
N ALA A 61 14.49 17.81 -31.11
CA ALA A 61 15.20 19.09 -31.05
C ALA A 61 16.70 18.91 -30.79
N VAL A 62 17.08 18.09 -29.80
CA VAL A 62 18.49 17.84 -29.46
C VAL A 62 19.21 17.15 -30.61
N LEU A 63 18.60 16.14 -31.26
CA LEU A 63 19.24 15.44 -32.37
C LEU A 63 19.46 16.38 -33.57
N LYS A 64 18.52 17.30 -33.83
CA LYS A 64 18.69 18.34 -34.85
C LYS A 64 19.83 19.31 -34.50
N ALA A 65 20.07 19.56 -33.22
CA ALA A 65 21.10 20.49 -32.76
C ALA A 65 22.50 19.85 -32.64
N SER A 66 22.60 18.64 -32.07
CA SER A 66 23.88 17.94 -31.85
C SER A 66 23.69 16.44 -31.60
N THR A 67 24.33 15.64 -32.44
CA THR A 67 24.42 14.17 -32.28
C THR A 67 25.24 13.78 -31.05
N THR A 68 26.31 14.50 -30.74
CA THR A 68 27.13 14.26 -29.53
C THR A 68 26.33 14.46 -28.25
N LEU A 69 25.55 15.53 -28.17
CA LEU A 69 24.70 15.80 -26.99
C LEU A 69 23.61 14.73 -26.83
N PHE A 70 23.03 14.27 -27.94
CA PHE A 70 22.06 13.17 -27.93
C PHE A 70 22.66 11.88 -27.35
N TYR A 71 23.87 11.50 -27.79
CA TYR A 71 24.58 10.32 -27.24
C TYR A 71 24.91 10.48 -25.76
N ALA A 72 25.38 11.65 -25.34
CA ALA A 72 25.70 11.93 -23.94
C ALA A 72 24.46 11.80 -23.03
N LEU A 73 23.31 12.34 -23.45
CA LEU A 73 22.04 12.20 -22.74
C LEU A 73 21.59 10.74 -22.62
N LYS A 74 21.74 9.96 -23.70
CA LYS A 74 21.45 8.52 -23.71
C LYS A 74 22.31 7.78 -22.68
N LEU A 75 23.61 8.06 -22.64
CA LEU A 75 24.53 7.38 -21.72
C LEU A 75 24.28 7.76 -20.26
N ALA A 76 24.12 9.06 -19.99
CA ALA A 76 23.83 9.58 -18.66
C ALA A 76 22.51 9.02 -18.12
N GLY A 77 21.50 8.93 -18.99
CA GLY A 77 20.22 8.35 -18.63
C GLY A 77 20.32 6.85 -18.29
N GLY A 78 21.07 6.08 -19.08
CA GLY A 78 21.29 4.66 -18.81
C GLY A 78 21.96 4.44 -17.46
N ALA A 79 22.99 5.22 -17.14
CA ALA A 79 23.67 5.18 -15.84
C ALA A 79 22.72 5.53 -14.68
N TYR A 80 21.84 6.53 -14.86
CA TYR A 80 20.87 6.90 -13.84
C TYR A 80 19.80 5.82 -13.60
N LEU A 81 19.34 5.13 -14.65
CA LEU A 81 18.43 3.98 -14.48
C LEU A 81 19.10 2.82 -13.77
N ALA A 82 20.37 2.53 -14.07
CA ALA A 82 21.13 1.53 -13.33
C ALA A 82 21.22 1.89 -11.84
N TYR A 83 21.52 3.15 -11.53
CA TYR A 83 21.52 3.66 -10.16
C TYR A 83 20.15 3.51 -9.47
N LEU A 84 19.05 3.90 -10.14
CA LEU A 84 17.70 3.74 -9.60
C LEU A 84 17.33 2.26 -9.39
N GLY A 85 17.72 1.38 -10.30
CA GLY A 85 17.53 -0.07 -10.17
C GLY A 85 18.25 -0.64 -8.96
N ILE A 86 19.51 -0.25 -8.74
CA ILE A 86 20.29 -0.63 -7.56
C ILE A 86 19.63 -0.10 -6.29
N ARG A 87 19.22 1.17 -6.26
CA ARG A 87 18.57 1.76 -5.08
C ARG A 87 17.25 1.04 -4.75
N ALA A 88 16.45 0.68 -5.75
CA ALA A 88 15.21 -0.07 -5.57
C ALA A 88 15.49 -1.47 -4.96
N TRP A 89 16.52 -2.16 -5.44
CA TRP A 89 16.96 -3.45 -4.91
C TRP A 89 17.48 -3.37 -3.46
N LEU A 90 18.13 -2.26 -3.09
CA LEU A 90 18.57 -2.02 -1.71
C LEU A 90 17.40 -1.68 -0.79
N ALA A 91 16.40 -0.93 -1.28
CA ALA A 91 15.23 -0.53 -0.52
C ALA A 91 14.25 -1.68 -0.26
N SER A 92 14.19 -2.68 -1.14
CA SER A 92 13.34 -3.87 -0.95
C SER A 92 13.74 -4.76 0.23
N ARG A 93 14.86 -4.45 0.91
CA ARG A 93 15.33 -5.14 2.13
C ARG A 93 14.73 -4.60 3.43
N LYS A 94 13.97 -3.49 3.37
CA LYS A 94 13.28 -2.94 4.55
C LYS A 94 11.86 -3.50 4.63
N GLN A 95 11.46 -4.03 5.79
CA GLN A 95 10.08 -4.47 6.03
C GLN A 95 9.11 -3.30 5.88
N PRO A 96 7.98 -3.45 5.17
CA PRO A 96 6.96 -2.41 5.11
C PRO A 96 6.17 -2.39 6.43
N GLY A 97 6.58 -1.50 7.34
CA GLY A 97 5.73 -1.01 8.43
C GLY A 97 5.04 0.29 7.98
N ASP A 98 3.74 0.42 8.28
CA ASP A 98 2.89 1.62 8.12
C ASP A 98 2.36 1.96 6.72
N LEU A 99 1.89 0.97 5.96
CA LEU A 99 1.08 1.23 4.75
C LEU A 99 -0.41 1.52 5.03
N LEU A 100 -0.86 1.51 6.29
CA LEU A 100 -2.28 1.50 6.67
C LEU A 100 -2.72 2.61 7.63
N GLU A 101 -2.01 3.72 7.72
CA GLU A 101 -2.46 4.83 8.57
C GLU A 101 -3.50 5.72 7.85
N GLY A 102 -4.74 5.69 8.35
CA GLY A 102 -5.74 6.75 8.18
C GLY A 102 -6.35 6.92 6.78
N VAL A 103 -6.93 5.87 6.19
CA VAL A 103 -7.67 5.99 4.92
C VAL A 103 -9.05 6.62 5.17
N ARG A 104 -9.16 7.94 4.98
CA ARG A 104 -10.46 8.62 4.78
C ARG A 104 -10.91 8.45 3.32
N SER A 105 -12.22 8.47 3.08
CA SER A 105 -12.78 8.53 1.73
C SER A 105 -12.23 9.75 1.00
N ALA A 106 -11.33 9.54 0.04
CA ALA A 106 -10.74 10.60 -0.76
C ALA A 106 -11.62 10.87 -2.00
N PRO A 107 -11.84 12.14 -2.38
CA PRO A 107 -12.53 12.47 -3.63
C PRO A 107 -11.82 11.86 -4.84
N ALA A 108 -12.59 11.45 -5.85
CA ALA A 108 -12.06 10.79 -7.05
C ALA A 108 -10.96 11.61 -7.76
N GLY A 109 -11.12 12.93 -7.83
CA GLY A 109 -10.11 13.83 -8.40
C GLY A 109 -8.79 13.86 -7.64
N SER A 110 -8.81 13.65 -6.31
CA SER A 110 -7.59 13.57 -5.49
C SER A 110 -6.78 12.31 -5.81
N ILE A 111 -7.45 11.17 -5.95
CA ILE A 111 -6.82 9.87 -6.27
C ILE A 111 -6.19 9.92 -7.68
N LEU A 112 -6.89 10.51 -8.65
CA LEU A 112 -6.35 10.71 -10.00
C LEU A 112 -5.13 11.64 -9.96
N ARG A 113 -5.22 12.77 -9.25
CA ARG A 113 -4.12 13.72 -9.10
C ARG A 113 -2.89 13.09 -8.42
N GLN A 114 -3.08 12.20 -7.45
CA GLN A 114 -1.97 11.45 -6.85
C GLN A 114 -1.22 10.62 -7.89
N GLY A 115 -1.95 9.87 -8.72
CA GLY A 115 -1.35 9.09 -9.82
C GLY A 115 -0.60 9.97 -10.81
N PHE A 116 -1.21 11.08 -11.22
CA PHE A 116 -0.61 12.04 -12.14
C PHE A 116 0.67 12.67 -11.57
N LEU A 117 0.64 13.13 -10.31
CA LEU A 117 1.81 13.75 -9.69
C LEU A 117 2.93 12.73 -9.43
N SER A 118 2.60 11.52 -8.98
CA SER A 118 3.57 10.44 -8.78
C SER A 118 4.38 10.18 -10.04
N ALA A 119 3.70 9.88 -11.15
CA ALA A 119 4.36 9.64 -12.43
C ALA A 119 4.98 10.92 -13.02
N GLY A 120 4.30 12.07 -12.92
CA GLY A 120 4.79 13.34 -13.46
C GLY A 120 6.11 13.79 -12.82
N THR A 121 6.30 13.49 -11.54
CA THR A 121 7.53 13.81 -10.79
C THR A 121 8.54 12.67 -10.77
N ASN A 122 8.27 11.57 -11.48
CA ASN A 122 9.14 10.39 -11.49
C ASN A 122 10.26 10.55 -12.54
N PRO A 123 11.50 10.91 -12.15
CA PRO A 123 12.59 11.11 -13.10
C PRO A 123 12.96 9.82 -13.84
N LYS A 124 12.59 8.64 -13.32
CA LYS A 124 12.76 7.35 -14.01
C LYS A 124 12.09 7.37 -15.38
N LEU A 125 10.91 7.97 -15.51
CA LEU A 125 10.13 7.94 -16.75
C LEU A 125 10.79 8.77 -17.85
N GLY A 126 11.20 10.00 -17.54
CA GLY A 126 11.91 10.85 -18.50
C GLY A 126 13.21 10.21 -18.97
N VAL A 127 13.98 9.68 -18.03
CA VAL A 127 15.24 9.02 -18.35
C VAL A 127 15.03 7.73 -19.15
N LEU A 128 14.01 6.94 -18.81
CA LEU A 128 13.62 5.76 -19.56
C LEU A 128 13.29 6.13 -21.00
N PHE A 129 12.46 7.14 -21.23
CA PHE A 129 12.08 7.50 -22.60
C PHE A 129 13.25 8.05 -23.42
N VAL A 130 14.17 8.80 -22.81
CA VAL A 130 15.38 9.28 -23.47
C VAL A 130 16.28 8.13 -23.93
N THR A 131 16.37 7.09 -23.11
CA THR A 131 17.33 6.00 -23.31
C THR A 131 16.78 4.84 -24.14
N PHE A 132 15.52 4.49 -23.91
CA PHE A 132 14.87 3.29 -24.42
C PHE A 132 14.19 3.53 -25.77
N LEU A 133 13.32 4.55 -25.89
CA LEU A 133 12.52 4.75 -27.10
C LEU A 133 13.38 4.87 -28.38
N PRO A 134 14.50 5.62 -28.40
CA PRO A 134 15.27 5.79 -29.63
C PRO A 134 16.09 4.56 -30.03
N GLN A 135 15.97 3.44 -29.31
CA GLN A 135 16.56 2.17 -29.73
C GLN A 135 15.66 1.41 -30.72
N PHE A 136 14.39 1.80 -30.84
CA PHE A 136 13.39 1.11 -31.64
C PHE A 136 12.87 1.97 -32.81
N VAL A 137 13.62 3.00 -33.19
CA VAL A 137 13.27 3.91 -34.29
C VAL A 137 14.16 3.68 -35.50
N ASP A 138 13.58 3.83 -36.69
CA ASP A 138 14.30 3.83 -37.97
C ASP A 138 14.82 5.27 -38.25
N PRO A 139 16.15 5.47 -38.40
CA PRO A 139 16.73 6.77 -38.71
C PRO A 139 16.25 7.38 -40.04
N ARG A 140 15.70 6.58 -40.95
CA ARG A 140 15.23 7.02 -42.28
C ARG A 140 13.81 7.58 -42.27
N ARG A 141 13.10 7.51 -41.14
CA ARG A 141 11.71 7.94 -40.98
C ARG A 141 11.60 9.10 -40.00
N PRO A 142 10.51 9.89 -40.03
CA PRO A 142 10.31 10.99 -39.07
C PRO A 142 10.43 10.49 -37.62
N LEU A 143 11.37 11.06 -36.87
CA LEU A 143 11.67 10.61 -35.50
C LEU A 143 10.51 10.87 -34.55
N LEU A 144 9.89 12.05 -34.64
CA LEU A 144 8.84 12.49 -33.72
C LEU A 144 7.64 11.54 -33.73
N GLU A 145 7.13 11.19 -34.92
CA GLU A 145 5.98 10.29 -35.09
C GLU A 145 6.25 8.89 -34.51
N GLN A 146 7.46 8.35 -34.75
CA GLN A 146 7.85 7.06 -34.21
C GLN A 146 7.96 7.07 -32.69
N LEU A 147 8.57 8.11 -32.10
CA LEU A 147 8.70 8.23 -30.65
C LEU A 147 7.33 8.39 -29.97
N LEU A 148 6.41 9.17 -30.56
CA LEU A 148 5.04 9.32 -30.06
C LEU A 148 4.28 7.99 -30.12
N LEU A 149 4.37 7.25 -31.23
CA LEU A 149 3.73 5.95 -31.38
C LEU A 149 4.27 4.93 -30.36
N LEU A 150 5.60 4.79 -30.27
CA LEU A 150 6.23 3.88 -29.31
C LEU A 150 5.87 4.26 -27.87
N GLY A 151 5.89 5.55 -27.54
CA GLY A 151 5.49 6.03 -26.23
C GLY A 151 4.01 5.78 -25.92
N ALA A 152 3.11 5.91 -26.91
CA ALA A 152 1.69 5.55 -26.75
C ALA A 152 1.52 4.05 -26.48
N ILE A 153 2.23 3.19 -27.21
CA ILE A 153 2.23 1.74 -26.97
C ILE A 153 2.74 1.44 -25.56
N PHE A 154 3.85 2.05 -25.14
CA PHE A 154 4.38 1.89 -23.79
C PHE A 154 3.37 2.33 -22.72
N ALA A 155 2.69 3.46 -22.92
CA ALA A 155 1.67 3.97 -22.01
C ALA A 155 0.48 2.99 -21.89
N VAL A 156 0.01 2.42 -22.99
CA VAL A 156 -1.07 1.41 -22.98
C VAL A 156 -0.64 0.14 -22.26
N ILE A 157 0.58 -0.34 -22.51
CA ILE A 157 1.14 -1.50 -21.82
C ILE A 157 1.22 -1.24 -20.31
N GLY A 158 1.82 -0.11 -19.91
CA GLY A 158 1.98 0.27 -18.51
C GLY A 158 0.65 0.45 -17.79
N TRP A 159 -0.31 1.13 -18.42
CA TRP A 159 -1.66 1.31 -17.87
C TRP A 159 -2.39 -0.02 -17.70
N SER A 160 -2.34 -0.89 -18.71
CA SER A 160 -2.98 -2.22 -18.67
C SER A 160 -2.36 -3.08 -17.56
N TRP A 161 -1.04 -3.14 -17.50
CA TRP A 161 -0.30 -3.87 -16.48
C TRP A 161 -0.63 -3.38 -15.07
N MET A 162 -0.61 -2.07 -14.83
CA MET A 162 -0.89 -1.51 -13.50
C MET A 162 -2.34 -1.76 -13.06
N ASN A 163 -3.31 -1.80 -13.99
CA ASN A 163 -4.68 -2.20 -13.67
C ASN A 163 -4.76 -3.68 -13.29
N VAL A 164 -4.14 -4.58 -14.07
CA VAL A 164 -4.10 -6.01 -13.75
C VAL A 164 -3.45 -6.24 -12.39
N TYR A 165 -2.30 -5.62 -12.14
CA TYR A 165 -1.59 -5.68 -10.86
C TYR A 165 -2.45 -5.16 -9.70
N GLY A 166 -3.02 -3.96 -9.83
CA GLY A 166 -3.84 -3.35 -8.78
C GLY A 166 -5.09 -4.18 -8.47
N LEU A 167 -5.76 -4.74 -9.49
CA LEU A 167 -6.91 -5.61 -9.30
C LEU A 167 -6.52 -6.93 -8.61
N LEU A 168 -5.33 -7.48 -8.91
CA LEU A 168 -4.80 -8.63 -8.19
C LEU A 168 -4.58 -8.32 -6.71
N VAL A 169 -4.04 -7.14 -6.39
CA VAL A 169 -3.88 -6.68 -5.00
C VAL A 169 -5.23 -6.57 -4.28
N VAL A 170 -6.25 -5.99 -4.94
CA VAL A 170 -7.63 -5.96 -4.40
C VAL A 170 -8.13 -7.37 -4.14
N ARG A 171 -7.96 -8.29 -5.10
CA ARG A 171 -8.43 -9.66 -4.97
C ARG A 171 -7.76 -10.40 -3.82
N ILE A 172 -6.44 -10.25 -3.66
CA ILE A 172 -5.66 -10.84 -2.57
C ILE A 172 -6.13 -10.28 -1.22
N ARG A 173 -6.30 -8.96 -1.12
CA ARG A 173 -6.88 -8.31 0.07
C ARG A 173 -8.22 -8.94 0.43
N ASP A 174 -9.15 -9.02 -0.53
CA ASP A 174 -10.51 -9.50 -0.27
C ASP A 174 -10.53 -10.97 0.14
N LEU A 175 -9.63 -11.80 -0.41
CA LEU A 175 -9.42 -13.19 0.01
C LEU A 175 -8.97 -13.27 1.48
N ILE A 176 -7.94 -12.51 1.84
CA ILE A 176 -7.34 -12.51 3.19
C ILE A 176 -8.33 -11.95 4.22
N THR A 177 -9.10 -10.91 3.86
CA THR A 177 -10.09 -10.30 4.77
C THR A 177 -11.43 -11.04 4.81
N SER A 178 -11.59 -12.11 4.05
CA SER A 178 -12.87 -12.82 3.95
C SER A 178 -13.29 -13.44 5.29
N PRO A 179 -14.60 -13.47 5.62
CA PRO A 179 -15.09 -14.07 6.85
C PRO A 179 -14.74 -15.56 6.98
N GLY A 180 -14.56 -16.28 5.86
CA GLY A 180 -14.14 -17.69 5.87
C GLY A 180 -12.70 -17.86 6.34
N VAL A 181 -11.78 -17.06 5.80
CA VAL A 181 -10.35 -17.08 6.17
C VAL A 181 -10.15 -16.58 7.60
N ARG A 182 -10.83 -15.49 8.00
CA ARG A 182 -10.82 -15.03 9.40
C ARG A 182 -11.31 -16.12 10.35
N ARG A 183 -12.47 -16.72 10.08
CA ARG A 183 -12.99 -17.83 10.91
C ARG A 183 -12.07 -19.04 10.94
N TRP A 184 -11.37 -19.34 9.85
CA TRP A 184 -10.37 -20.41 9.82
C TRP A 184 -9.15 -20.07 10.68
N MET A 185 -8.61 -18.86 10.55
CA MET A 185 -7.50 -18.37 11.37
C MET A 185 -7.87 -18.33 12.86
N ASP A 186 -9.05 -17.85 13.20
CA ASP A 186 -9.58 -17.83 14.57
C ASP A 186 -9.72 -19.26 15.12
N ARG A 187 -10.13 -20.23 14.28
CA ARG A 187 -10.22 -21.65 14.67
C ARG A 187 -8.86 -22.29 14.89
N VAL A 188 -7.89 -22.08 14.01
CA VAL A 188 -6.53 -22.61 14.18
C VAL A 188 -5.88 -22.00 15.43
N THR A 189 -6.01 -20.69 15.62
CA THR A 189 -5.52 -20.01 16.82
C THR A 189 -6.23 -20.54 18.08
N GLY A 190 -7.54 -20.72 18.03
CA GLY A 190 -8.33 -21.32 19.11
C GLY A 190 -7.99 -22.78 19.43
N THR A 191 -7.52 -23.56 18.44
CA THR A 191 -7.03 -24.93 18.70
C THR A 191 -5.66 -24.96 19.36
N VAL A 192 -4.79 -23.99 19.06
CA VAL A 192 -3.48 -23.83 19.71
C VAL A 192 -3.64 -23.24 21.12
N LEU A 193 -4.66 -22.39 21.33
CA LEU A 193 -5.02 -21.85 22.64
C LEU A 193 -6.02 -22.72 23.42
N ARG A 194 -6.20 -24.00 23.03
CA ARG A 194 -7.01 -24.92 23.83
C ARG A 194 -6.32 -25.08 25.19
N PRO A 195 -6.99 -24.79 26.31
CA PRO A 195 -6.42 -25.03 27.63
C PRO A 195 -6.03 -26.50 27.72
N SER A 196 -4.76 -26.76 28.06
CA SER A 196 -4.31 -28.11 28.36
C SER A 196 -5.21 -28.68 29.47
N PRO A 197 -5.65 -29.96 29.41
CA PRO A 197 -6.47 -30.58 30.44
C PRO A 197 -5.86 -30.57 31.87
N GLY A 198 -4.62 -30.09 32.03
CA GLY A 198 -3.93 -29.97 33.31
C GLY A 198 -4.10 -28.63 34.06
N SER A 199 -4.78 -27.62 33.48
CA SER A 199 -5.05 -26.35 34.18
C SER A 199 -6.49 -26.27 34.68
N GLN A 200 -6.90 -27.21 35.52
CA GLN A 200 -8.02 -26.92 36.42
C GLN A 200 -7.54 -25.79 37.35
N PRO A 201 -8.30 -24.69 37.51
CA PRO A 201 -8.05 -23.78 38.61
C PRO A 201 -8.06 -24.61 39.89
N LEU A 202 -6.95 -24.60 40.64
CA LEU A 202 -6.92 -25.22 41.96
C LEU A 202 -8.16 -24.74 42.71
N PRO A 203 -8.93 -25.66 43.34
CA PRO A 203 -10.09 -25.26 44.12
C PRO A 203 -9.66 -24.16 45.07
N ALA A 204 -10.37 -23.03 45.03
CA ALA A 204 -10.08 -21.91 45.91
C ALA A 204 -9.95 -22.47 47.33
N PRO A 205 -8.89 -22.11 48.08
CA PRO A 205 -8.77 -22.58 49.45
C PRO A 205 -10.06 -22.20 50.16
N GLY A 206 -10.74 -23.22 50.71
CA GLY A 206 -11.96 -23.02 51.47
C GLY A 206 -11.75 -21.91 52.50
N PRO A 207 -12.81 -21.15 52.86
CA PRO A 207 -12.69 -20.08 53.84
C PRO A 207 -11.96 -20.65 55.05
N ARG A 208 -10.74 -20.14 55.30
CA ARG A 208 -10.04 -20.45 56.54
C ARG A 208 -11.01 -20.05 57.63
N GLU A 209 -11.47 -21.02 58.42
CA GLU A 209 -12.04 -20.72 59.72
C GLU A 209 -10.98 -19.91 60.44
N VAL A 210 -11.16 -18.59 60.40
CA VAL A 210 -10.43 -17.66 61.25
C VAL A 210 -10.93 -18.03 62.63
N SER A 211 -10.18 -18.92 63.28
CA SER A 211 -10.28 -19.20 64.71
C SER A 211 -10.46 -17.85 65.38
N SER A 212 -11.68 -17.60 65.84
CA SER A 212 -12.13 -16.34 66.40
C SER A 212 -11.37 -16.12 67.71
N ALA A 213 -10.17 -15.57 67.60
CA ALA A 213 -9.48 -14.99 68.72
C ALA A 213 -10.35 -13.83 69.24
N PRO A 214 -10.64 -13.76 70.55
CA PRO A 214 -11.45 -12.68 71.10
C PRO A 214 -10.76 -11.35 70.83
N ALA A 215 -11.44 -10.48 70.08
CA ALA A 215 -10.97 -9.15 69.75
C ALA A 215 -10.73 -8.36 71.04
N ARG A 216 -9.49 -7.92 71.28
CA ARG A 216 -9.20 -6.94 72.34
C ARG A 216 -9.93 -5.63 72.02
N PRO A 217 -10.57 -4.97 73.00
CA PRO A 217 -11.21 -3.68 72.77
C PRO A 217 -10.15 -2.64 72.38
N ARG A 218 -10.39 -1.89 71.30
CA ARG A 218 -9.57 -0.72 70.94
C ARG A 218 -9.82 0.39 71.97
N PRO A 219 -8.77 1.01 72.55
CA PRO A 219 -8.95 2.17 73.41
C PRO A 219 -9.49 3.33 72.57
N GLY A 220 -10.65 3.89 72.95
CA GLY A 220 -11.20 5.11 72.35
C GLY A 220 -12.35 4.93 71.35
N ALA A 221 -12.95 3.75 71.21
CA ALA A 221 -14.16 3.61 70.41
C ALA A 221 -15.40 4.16 71.17
N PRO A 222 -16.20 5.06 70.56
CA PRO A 222 -17.41 5.60 71.19
C PRO A 222 -18.48 4.52 71.39
N ALA A 223 -19.20 4.62 72.51
CA ALA A 223 -20.21 3.64 72.92
C ALA A 223 -21.33 3.49 71.86
N PRO A 224 -21.75 2.26 71.52
CA PRO A 224 -22.81 2.05 70.54
C PRO A 224 -24.15 2.55 71.07
N ALA A 225 -24.86 3.29 70.23
CA ALA A 225 -26.15 3.91 70.52
C ALA A 225 -27.25 2.87 70.81
N ALA A 226 -28.08 3.17 71.81
CA ALA A 226 -29.17 2.30 72.26
C ALA A 226 -30.24 2.10 71.16
N PRO A 227 -30.80 0.87 71.02
CA PRO A 227 -31.82 0.58 70.02
C PRO A 227 -33.14 1.29 70.33
N ARG A 228 -33.71 1.94 69.31
CA ARG A 228 -35.00 2.64 69.37
C ARG A 228 -36.15 1.65 69.61
N ALA A 229 -37.03 1.99 70.55
CA ALA A 229 -38.20 1.20 70.90
C ALA A 229 -39.22 1.11 69.73
N PRO A 230 -39.91 -0.03 69.57
CA PRO A 230 -40.89 -0.20 68.50
C PRO A 230 -42.19 0.57 68.78
N SER A 231 -42.68 1.25 67.74
CA SER A 231 -43.97 1.96 67.70
C SER A 231 -45.15 1.00 67.81
N ARG A 232 -46.04 1.22 68.79
CA ARG A 232 -47.31 0.48 68.94
C ARG A 232 -48.29 0.78 67.79
N PRO A 233 -49.06 -0.20 67.30
CA PRO A 233 -50.11 0.03 66.32
C PRO A 233 -51.39 0.60 66.96
N PRO A 234 -52.24 1.30 66.18
CA PRO A 234 -53.50 1.89 66.68
C PRO A 234 -54.57 0.81 66.88
N ARG A 235 -55.30 0.89 68.00
CA ARG A 235 -56.48 0.08 68.29
C ARG A 235 -57.67 0.57 67.44
N GLY A 236 -58.37 -0.35 66.79
CA GLY A 236 -59.63 -0.09 66.10
C GLY A 236 -60.84 -0.64 66.87
N ARG A 237 -61.95 0.13 66.75
CA ARG A 237 -63.33 -0.04 67.25
C ARG A 237 -63.59 0.33 68.70
#